data_AF-A0AAU1CBF3-F1
#
_entry.id   AF-A0AAU1CBF3-F1
#
_cell.length_a   1.000
_cell.length_b   1.000
_cell.length_c   1.000
_cell.angle_alpha   90.00
_cell.angle_beta   90.00
_cell.angle_gamma   90.00
#
_symmetry.space_group_name_H-M   'P 1'
#
loop_
_entity.id
_entity.type
_entity.pdbx_description
1 polymer ?
#
loop_
_entity_poly.entity_id
_entity_poly.type
_entity_poly.pdbx_seq_one_letter_code
_entity_poly.pdbx_strand_id
1 'polypeptide(L)'
;MARTWLSIRVELVSGHGADLWPRPGRVFAAARSHSFAQLASAIDLAFARWDLAHLHLFTLSDAAHVSPLDWWDGEAPDGTVDGHVTKLSRLEAGEQFAYVFDMGDDWAHLCTVAEKRIDPLDELGEVPDRPVPYWGWGNLPDQYARRWDGDDGESPMPKRPARGLSDLPPILPWWGERRRV
;
A
#
# COMPACT_ATOMS: atom_id res chain seq x y z
N MET A 1 10.37 -18.05 18.00
CA MET A 1 8.96 -18.42 18.27
C MET A 1 8.46 -19.31 17.13
N ALA A 2 7.16 -19.55 16.99
CA ALA A 2 6.63 -20.38 15.91
C ALA A 2 6.40 -19.54 14.64
N ARG A 3 6.91 -20.02 13.49
CA ARG A 3 6.71 -19.40 12.17
C ARG A 3 5.25 -19.51 11.74
N THR A 4 4.44 -18.55 12.14
CA THR A 4 2.97 -18.59 12.00
C THR A 4 2.42 -17.45 11.16
N TRP A 5 3.22 -16.41 10.94
CA TRP A 5 2.81 -15.21 10.23
C TRP A 5 2.89 -15.40 8.71
N LEU A 6 1.97 -14.75 8.01
CA LEU A 6 1.98 -14.66 6.55
C LEU A 6 3.07 -13.67 6.13
N SER A 7 3.78 -14.01 5.04
CA SER A 7 4.56 -13.07 4.25
C SER A 7 3.81 -12.88 2.93
N ILE A 8 3.39 -11.65 2.64
CA ILE A 8 2.51 -11.35 1.50
C ILE A 8 3.23 -10.34 0.61
N ARG A 9 3.61 -10.76 -0.60
CA ARG A 9 4.09 -9.83 -1.63
C ARG A 9 2.88 -9.11 -2.21
N VAL A 10 2.97 -7.79 -2.34
CA VAL A 10 1.96 -6.95 -2.98
C VAL A 10 2.67 -6.12 -4.05
N GLU A 11 2.20 -6.21 -5.28
CA GLU A 11 2.75 -5.48 -6.43
C GLU A 11 1.65 -4.60 -7.02
N LEU A 12 1.93 -3.30 -7.19
CA LEU A 12 1.01 -2.39 -7.87
C LEU A 12 1.10 -2.64 -9.38
N VAL A 13 -0.01 -3.07 -9.96
CA VAL A 13 -0.11 -3.52 -11.35
C VAL A 13 -0.52 -2.37 -12.26
N SER A 14 -1.54 -1.62 -11.86
CA SER A 14 -2.13 -0.53 -12.63
C SER A 14 -2.77 0.50 -11.70
N GLY A 15 -3.17 1.62 -12.29
CA GLY A 15 -4.03 2.62 -11.66
C GLY A 15 -3.92 3.96 -12.36
N HIS A 16 -4.96 4.77 -12.20
CA HIS A 16 -5.10 6.07 -12.84
C HIS A 16 -4.91 5.99 -14.38
N GLY A 17 -5.49 4.94 -14.97
CA GLY A 17 -5.48 4.68 -16.43
C GLY A 17 -4.15 4.19 -17.02
N ALA A 18 -3.19 3.76 -16.20
CA ALA A 18 -1.89 3.27 -16.66
C ALA A 18 -1.52 1.90 -16.09
N ASP A 19 -0.93 1.05 -16.93
CA ASP A 19 -0.22 -0.16 -16.51
C ASP A 19 1.20 0.19 -16.05
N LEU A 20 1.63 -0.37 -14.92
CA LEU A 20 2.93 -0.06 -14.34
C LEU A 20 3.97 -1.14 -14.65
N TRP A 21 5.13 -0.70 -15.15
CA TRP A 21 6.29 -1.56 -15.35
C TRP A 21 7.62 -0.81 -15.19
N PRO A 22 8.60 -1.35 -14.44
CA PRO A 22 8.46 -2.49 -13.51
C PRO A 22 7.50 -2.15 -12.37
N ARG A 23 6.79 -3.16 -11.85
CA ARG A 23 5.78 -2.96 -10.80
C ARG A 23 6.43 -2.58 -9.47
N PRO A 24 6.06 -1.43 -8.87
CA PRO A 24 6.42 -1.14 -7.48
C PRO A 24 5.80 -2.17 -6.56
N GLY A 25 6.52 -2.57 -5.51
CA GLY A 25 6.02 -3.63 -4.63
C GLY A 25 6.53 -3.55 -3.21
N ARG A 26 5.82 -4.25 -2.34
CA ARG A 26 6.06 -4.34 -0.90
C ARG A 26 5.92 -5.80 -0.47
N VAL A 27 6.62 -6.19 0.59
CA VAL A 27 6.36 -7.45 1.28
C VAL A 27 5.88 -7.16 2.69
N PHE A 28 4.71 -7.70 3.02
CA PHE A 28 4.04 -7.50 4.30
C PHE A 28 4.20 -8.71 5.20
N ALA A 29 4.44 -8.43 6.47
CA ALA A 29 4.27 -9.37 7.57
C ALA A 29 2.86 -9.20 8.13
N ALA A 30 2.10 -10.29 8.22
CA ALA A 30 0.75 -10.24 8.78
C ALA A 30 0.43 -11.48 9.63
N ALA A 31 -0.09 -11.27 10.84
CA ALA A 31 -0.67 -12.34 11.62
C ALA A 31 -1.94 -12.88 10.94
N ARG A 32 -2.18 -14.18 11.09
CA ARG A 32 -3.42 -14.82 10.62
C ARG A 32 -4.69 -14.29 11.33
N SER A 33 -4.54 -13.68 12.50
CA SER A 33 -5.63 -13.06 13.27
C SER A 33 -5.96 -11.63 12.84
N HIS A 34 -5.13 -11.00 12.01
CA HIS A 34 -5.46 -9.70 11.42
C HIS A 34 -6.65 -9.85 10.46
N SER A 35 -7.37 -8.76 10.24
CA SER A 35 -8.48 -8.71 9.28
C SER A 35 -8.05 -8.23 7.89
N PHE A 36 -8.90 -8.45 6.90
CA PHE A 36 -8.71 -7.90 5.56
C PHE A 36 -8.74 -6.37 5.56
N ALA A 37 -9.59 -5.73 6.37
CA ALA A 37 -9.58 -4.27 6.51
C ALA A 37 -8.24 -3.74 7.04
N GLN A 38 -7.62 -4.44 8.01
CA GLN A 38 -6.27 -4.08 8.48
C GLN A 38 -5.21 -4.26 7.38
N LEU A 39 -5.36 -5.25 6.51
CA LEU A 39 -4.47 -5.44 5.37
C LEU A 39 -4.65 -4.34 4.32
N ALA A 40 -5.89 -3.98 3.98
CA ALA A 40 -6.20 -2.87 3.07
C ALA A 40 -5.54 -1.58 3.54
N SER A 41 -5.80 -1.16 4.79
CA SER A 41 -5.19 0.07 5.32
C SER A 41 -3.66 0.04 5.33
N ALA A 42 -3.05 -1.14 5.53
CA ALA A 42 -1.60 -1.28 5.47
C ALA A 42 -1.07 -1.18 4.04
N ILE A 43 -1.78 -1.73 3.05
CA ILE A 43 -1.46 -1.60 1.63
C ILE A 43 -1.57 -0.13 1.23
N ASP A 44 -2.71 0.51 1.49
CA ASP A 44 -2.97 1.91 1.17
C ASP A 44 -1.86 2.83 1.67
N LEU A 45 -1.49 2.67 2.95
CA LEU A 45 -0.40 3.44 3.56
C LEU A 45 0.95 3.16 2.90
N ALA A 46 1.29 1.89 2.65
CA ALA A 46 2.58 1.51 2.06
C ALA A 46 2.73 1.90 0.59
N PHE A 47 1.60 2.15 -0.10
CA PHE A 47 1.52 2.63 -1.48
C PHE A 47 1.15 4.12 -1.57
N ALA A 48 1.21 4.86 -0.45
CA ALA A 48 1.00 6.31 -0.40
C ALA A 48 -0.39 6.74 -0.93
N ARG A 49 -1.44 6.09 -0.43
CA ARG A 49 -2.84 6.52 -0.56
C ARG A 49 -3.24 7.26 0.72
N TRP A 50 -3.86 8.42 0.56
CA TRP A 50 -4.08 9.38 1.65
C TRP A 50 -5.54 9.80 1.79
N ASP A 51 -6.24 9.98 0.67
CA ASP A 51 -7.68 10.14 0.69
C ASP A 51 -8.30 8.75 0.69
N LEU A 52 -8.72 8.27 1.87
CA LEU A 52 -9.14 6.88 2.09
C LEU A 52 -10.65 6.66 1.92
N ALA A 53 -11.42 7.72 1.68
CA ALA A 53 -12.88 7.67 1.57
C ALA A 53 -13.35 7.13 0.20
N HIS A 54 -12.73 6.04 -0.25
CA HIS A 54 -13.03 5.38 -1.53
C HIS A 54 -13.32 3.91 -1.32
N LEU A 55 -14.25 3.36 -2.12
CA LEU A 55 -14.51 1.93 -2.12
C LEU A 55 -13.26 1.16 -2.53
N HIS A 56 -13.02 0.04 -1.85
CA HIS A 56 -11.95 -0.89 -2.14
C HIS A 56 -12.44 -2.32 -1.98
N LEU A 57 -11.75 -3.27 -2.63
CA LEU A 57 -12.21 -4.65 -2.69
C LEU A 57 -11.03 -5.60 -2.84
N PHE A 58 -11.09 -6.71 -2.09
CA PHE A 58 -10.29 -7.89 -2.40
C PHE A 58 -11.12 -8.88 -3.21
N THR A 59 -10.49 -9.48 -4.23
CA THR A 59 -11.02 -10.62 -4.97
C THR A 59 -10.08 -11.81 -4.77
N LEU A 60 -10.55 -12.82 -4.05
CA LEU A 60 -9.78 -14.00 -3.68
C LEU A 60 -9.72 -15.03 -4.81
N SER A 61 -8.84 -16.03 -4.65
CA SER A 61 -8.63 -17.08 -5.65
C SER A 61 -9.88 -17.94 -5.93
N ASP A 62 -10.79 -18.03 -4.97
CA ASP A 62 -12.10 -18.69 -5.08
C ASP A 62 -13.23 -17.75 -5.54
N ALA A 63 -12.86 -16.59 -6.09
CA ALA A 63 -13.75 -15.50 -6.51
C ALA A 63 -14.59 -14.88 -5.38
N ALA A 64 -14.29 -15.18 -4.11
CA ALA A 64 -14.92 -14.49 -2.99
C ALA A 64 -14.48 -13.02 -2.93
N HIS A 65 -15.44 -12.16 -2.62
CA HIS A 65 -15.24 -10.73 -2.46
C HIS A 65 -15.15 -10.35 -0.97
N VAL A 66 -14.17 -9.52 -0.61
CA VAL A 66 -14.01 -9.03 0.76
C VAL A 66 -13.85 -7.51 0.75
N SER A 67 -14.73 -6.81 1.45
CA SER A 67 -14.73 -5.34 1.57
C SER A 67 -15.39 -4.92 2.89
N PRO A 68 -15.08 -3.73 3.46
CA PRO A 68 -15.93 -3.10 4.48
C PRO A 68 -17.36 -2.93 3.96
N LEU A 69 -18.31 -3.71 4.48
CA LEU A 69 -19.69 -3.72 3.94
C LEU A 69 -20.49 -2.46 4.28
N ASP A 70 -20.12 -1.78 5.37
CA ASP A 70 -20.72 -0.53 5.81
C ASP A 70 -20.53 0.63 4.83
N TRP A 71 -19.61 0.50 3.86
CA TRP A 71 -19.33 1.53 2.86
C TRP A 71 -20.21 1.40 1.60
N TRP A 72 -20.91 0.29 1.42
CA TRP A 72 -21.59 -0.03 0.15
C TRP A 72 -23.06 0.37 0.06
N ASP A 73 -23.67 0.94 1.11
CA ASP A 73 -25.10 1.30 1.17
C ASP A 73 -26.06 0.21 0.62
N GLY A 74 -25.70 -1.08 0.80
CA GLY A 74 -26.46 -2.23 0.33
C GLY A 74 -26.16 -2.71 -1.10
N GLU A 75 -25.32 -2.01 -1.85
CA GLU A 75 -24.98 -2.27 -3.26
C GLU A 75 -23.64 -3.01 -3.43
N ALA A 76 -23.20 -3.74 -2.40
CA ALA A 76 -22.00 -4.56 -2.49
C ALA A 76 -22.19 -5.70 -3.51
N PRO A 77 -21.13 -6.15 -4.22
CA PRO A 77 -21.23 -7.32 -5.08
C PRO A 77 -21.79 -8.52 -4.32
N ASP A 78 -22.65 -9.31 -4.97
CA ASP A 78 -23.27 -10.48 -4.36
C ASP A 78 -22.23 -11.41 -3.72
N GLY A 79 -22.50 -11.81 -2.47
CA GLY A 79 -21.62 -12.69 -1.71
C GLY A 79 -20.37 -12.01 -1.12
N THR A 80 -20.25 -10.67 -1.19
CA THR A 80 -19.20 -9.94 -0.49
C THR A 80 -19.33 -10.13 1.02
N VAL A 81 -18.21 -10.48 1.67
CA VAL A 81 -18.13 -10.61 3.13
C VAL A 81 -17.42 -9.41 3.75
N ASP A 82 -17.76 -9.09 4.99
CA ASP A 82 -17.22 -7.92 5.70
C ASP A 82 -15.74 -8.08 6.04
N GLY A 83 -14.93 -7.18 5.49
CA GLY A 83 -13.48 -7.12 5.69
C GLY A 83 -13.04 -6.77 7.11
N HIS A 84 -13.89 -6.17 7.95
CA HIS A 84 -13.55 -5.86 9.34
C HIS A 84 -13.45 -7.13 10.20
N VAL A 85 -14.34 -8.10 9.95
CA VAL A 85 -14.42 -9.35 10.72
C VAL A 85 -13.71 -10.52 10.03
N THR A 86 -13.62 -10.51 8.70
CA THR A 86 -12.96 -11.56 7.92
C THR A 86 -11.45 -11.57 8.19
N LYS A 87 -10.93 -12.71 8.66
CA LYS A 87 -9.54 -12.87 9.08
C LYS A 87 -8.63 -13.37 7.96
N LEU A 88 -7.36 -12.98 8.00
CA LEU A 88 -6.32 -13.43 7.07
C LEU A 88 -5.98 -14.92 7.24
N SER A 89 -6.47 -15.59 8.29
CA SER A 89 -6.36 -17.04 8.45
C SER A 89 -7.01 -17.84 7.33
N ARG A 90 -7.90 -17.21 6.55
CA ARG A 90 -8.52 -17.70 5.33
C ARG A 90 -7.53 -17.86 4.16
N LEU A 91 -6.43 -17.11 4.16
CA LEU A 91 -5.44 -17.14 3.08
C LEU A 91 -4.54 -18.37 3.17
N GLU A 92 -4.35 -19.03 2.05
CA GLU A 92 -3.51 -20.21 1.91
C GLU A 92 -2.08 -19.86 1.46
N ALA A 93 -1.14 -20.77 1.70
CA ALA A 93 0.23 -20.62 1.18
C ALA A 93 0.23 -20.71 -0.36
N GLY A 94 0.99 -19.84 -1.02
CA GLY A 94 1.05 -19.76 -2.49
C GLY A 94 -0.16 -19.08 -3.14
N GLU A 95 -1.19 -18.74 -2.36
CA GLU A 95 -2.40 -18.12 -2.89
C GLU A 95 -2.12 -16.75 -3.51
N GLN A 96 -2.74 -16.50 -4.68
CA GLN A 96 -2.77 -15.20 -5.32
C GLN A 96 -4.18 -14.63 -5.29
N PHE A 97 -4.27 -13.34 -5.00
CA PHE A 97 -5.53 -12.60 -4.95
C PHE A 97 -5.31 -11.14 -5.35
N ALA A 98 -6.37 -10.45 -5.75
CA ALA A 98 -6.31 -9.05 -6.13
C ALA A 98 -6.79 -8.14 -4.99
N TYR A 99 -6.25 -6.93 -4.95
CA TYR A 99 -6.77 -5.82 -4.14
C TYR A 99 -6.88 -4.57 -5.00
N VAL A 100 -8.06 -3.98 -5.06
CA VAL A 100 -8.31 -2.71 -5.76
C VAL A 100 -8.63 -1.65 -4.72
N PHE A 101 -7.84 -0.59 -4.69
CA PHE A 101 -8.13 0.64 -3.94
C PHE A 101 -8.68 1.68 -4.90
N ASP A 102 -9.70 2.41 -4.46
CA ASP A 102 -10.40 3.43 -5.26
C ASP A 102 -10.91 2.87 -6.58
N MET A 103 -12.15 2.37 -6.57
CA MET A 103 -12.78 1.82 -7.78
C MET A 103 -13.01 2.85 -8.90
N GLY A 104 -12.83 4.15 -8.63
CA GLY A 104 -12.82 5.18 -9.67
C GLY A 104 -11.50 5.20 -10.43
N ASP A 105 -10.39 5.21 -9.69
CA ASP A 105 -9.02 5.28 -10.26
C ASP A 105 -8.36 3.90 -10.50
N ASP A 106 -8.96 2.83 -10.01
CA ASP A 106 -8.58 1.43 -10.20
C ASP A 106 -7.11 1.12 -9.84
N TRP A 107 -6.67 1.53 -8.63
CA TRP A 107 -5.36 1.17 -8.11
C TRP A 107 -5.30 -0.33 -7.77
N ALA A 108 -5.01 -1.14 -8.77
CA ALA A 108 -5.03 -2.58 -8.69
C ALA A 108 -3.68 -3.16 -8.26
N HIS A 109 -3.74 -4.09 -7.31
CA HIS A 109 -2.59 -4.77 -6.75
C HIS A 109 -2.74 -6.29 -6.91
N LEU A 110 -1.64 -6.94 -7.27
CA LEU A 110 -1.50 -8.39 -7.18
C LEU A 110 -0.88 -8.74 -5.83
N CYS A 111 -1.61 -9.52 -5.03
CA CYS A 111 -1.13 -10.07 -3.78
C CYS A 111 -0.73 -11.53 -3.99
N THR A 112 0.40 -11.95 -3.42
CA THR A 112 0.88 -13.33 -3.43
C THR A 112 1.35 -13.72 -2.03
N VAL A 113 0.71 -14.73 -1.44
CA VAL A 113 1.13 -15.28 -0.15
C VAL A 113 2.33 -16.19 -0.36
N ALA A 114 3.41 -15.95 0.38
CA ALA A 114 4.59 -16.80 0.32
C ALA A 114 4.29 -18.23 0.82
N GLU A 115 4.95 -19.21 0.20
CA GLU A 115 4.92 -20.62 0.62
C GLU A 115 5.33 -20.80 2.08
N LYS A 116 6.33 -20.03 2.52
CA LYS A 116 6.88 -20.11 3.86
C LYS A 116 6.30 -19.04 4.76
N ARG A 117 5.83 -19.46 5.93
CA ARG A 117 5.52 -18.55 7.05
C ARG A 117 6.79 -17.96 7.65
N ILE A 118 6.64 -16.82 8.29
CA ILE A 118 7.71 -16.11 8.98
C ILE A 118 7.47 -16.06 10.49
N ASP A 119 8.54 -15.80 11.23
CA ASP A 119 8.48 -15.37 12.63
C ASP A 119 8.69 -13.85 12.64
N PRO A 120 7.73 -13.04 13.13
CA PRO A 120 7.86 -11.59 13.12
C PRO A 120 9.04 -11.09 13.96
N LEU A 121 9.42 -11.79 15.04
CA LEU A 121 10.59 -11.38 15.84
C LEU A 121 11.89 -11.59 15.08
N ASP A 122 12.00 -12.65 14.29
CA ASP A 122 13.21 -12.94 13.51
C ASP A 122 13.36 -11.96 12.33
N GLU A 123 12.26 -11.64 11.63
CA GLU A 123 12.29 -10.81 10.43
C GLU A 123 12.20 -9.30 10.71
N LEU A 124 11.41 -8.89 11.71
CA LEU A 124 11.12 -7.48 12.01
C LEU A 124 11.75 -7.02 13.34
N GLY A 125 12.10 -7.93 14.24
CA GLY A 125 12.57 -7.59 15.59
C GLY A 125 11.47 -7.22 16.58
N GLU A 126 10.20 -7.24 16.16
CA GLU A 126 9.04 -6.93 17.00
C GLU A 126 7.80 -7.73 16.57
N VAL A 127 6.70 -7.63 17.34
CA VAL A 127 5.40 -8.24 16.99
C VAL A 127 4.38 -7.12 16.78
N PRO A 128 4.17 -6.66 15.53
CA PRO A 128 3.20 -5.62 15.22
C PRO A 128 1.75 -6.01 15.56
N ASP A 129 0.90 -5.02 15.83
CA ASP A 129 -0.54 -5.20 16.07
C ASP A 129 -1.40 -5.16 14.79
N ARG A 130 -0.77 -4.84 13.65
CA ARG A 130 -1.35 -4.74 12.31
C ARG A 130 -0.37 -5.25 11.26
N PRO A 131 -0.84 -5.55 10.03
CA PRO A 131 0.06 -5.85 8.92
C PRO A 131 1.03 -4.68 8.68
N VAL A 132 2.31 -4.98 8.44
CA VAL A 132 3.32 -3.96 8.17
C VAL A 132 4.24 -4.39 7.02
N PRO A 133 4.64 -3.47 6.13
CA PRO A 133 5.65 -3.76 5.13
C PRO A 133 7.03 -3.83 5.80
N TYR A 134 7.83 -4.85 5.45
CA TYR A 134 9.22 -5.01 5.93
C TYR A 134 10.25 -5.03 4.79
N TRP A 135 9.77 -5.00 3.53
CA TRP A 135 10.62 -4.85 2.34
C TRP A 135 9.87 -4.12 1.23
N GLY A 136 10.57 -3.44 0.33
CA GLY A 136 9.92 -2.70 -0.76
C GLY A 136 10.85 -2.25 -1.89
N TRP A 137 10.26 -1.98 -3.06
CA TRP A 137 10.94 -1.51 -4.27
C TRP A 137 10.02 -0.67 -5.17
N GLY A 138 10.63 0.02 -6.14
CA GLY A 138 9.95 0.82 -7.16
C GLY A 138 9.44 2.19 -6.69
N ASN A 139 9.29 3.10 -7.66
CA ASN A 139 8.74 4.43 -7.43
C ASN A 139 7.22 4.35 -7.35
N LEU A 140 6.63 4.98 -6.33
CA LEU A 140 5.18 5.04 -6.19
C LEU A 140 4.63 6.25 -6.96
N PRO A 141 3.63 6.07 -7.83
CA PRO A 141 2.88 7.20 -8.36
C PRO A 141 2.05 7.85 -7.24
N ASP A 142 1.97 9.19 -7.26
CA ASP A 142 1.04 9.93 -6.41
C ASP A 142 -0.40 9.51 -6.74
N GLN A 143 -1.26 9.46 -5.71
CA GLN A 143 -2.66 9.04 -5.84
C GLN A 143 -3.42 9.83 -6.91
N TYR A 144 -3.11 11.11 -7.11
CA TYR A 144 -3.77 11.98 -8.10
C TYR A 144 -2.78 12.53 -9.12
N ALA A 145 -1.67 11.83 -9.34
CA ALA A 145 -0.59 12.24 -10.24
C ALA A 145 0.01 13.64 -9.96
N ARG A 146 -0.11 14.16 -8.73
CA ARG A 146 0.45 15.46 -8.35
C ARG A 146 1.97 15.39 -8.34
N ARG A 147 2.60 16.42 -8.92
CA ARG A 147 4.06 16.54 -9.07
C ARG A 147 4.70 17.35 -7.94
N TRP A 148 3.97 18.27 -7.32
CA TRP A 148 4.36 19.05 -6.15
C TRP A 148 3.12 19.58 -5.40
N ASP A 149 3.32 20.27 -4.28
CA ASP A 149 2.23 20.88 -3.51
C ASP A 149 1.57 22.06 -4.25
N GLY A 150 0.26 21.98 -4.46
CA GLY A 150 -0.49 22.95 -5.28
C GLY A 150 -0.32 22.74 -6.78
N ASP A 151 0.13 21.56 -7.23
CA ASP A 151 0.06 21.18 -8.63
C ASP A 151 -1.39 21.15 -9.13
N ASP A 152 -1.68 21.97 -10.13
CA ASP A 152 -2.99 22.12 -10.79
C ASP A 152 -3.07 21.30 -12.09
N GLY A 153 -2.01 20.57 -12.45
CA GLY A 153 -1.91 19.78 -13.68
C GLY A 153 -1.54 20.58 -14.93
N GLU A 154 -1.62 21.91 -14.90
CA GLU A 154 -1.40 22.79 -16.06
C GLU A 154 -0.11 23.62 -15.93
N SER A 155 0.17 24.08 -14.72
CA SER A 155 1.31 24.93 -14.41
C SER A 155 2.63 24.19 -14.62
N PRO A 156 3.71 24.90 -14.99
CA PRO A 156 5.04 24.31 -15.08
C PRO A 156 5.59 24.02 -13.67
N MET A 157 6.27 22.88 -13.53
CA MET A 157 6.91 22.49 -12.28
C MET A 157 7.88 23.57 -11.78
N PRO A 158 7.85 23.92 -10.47
CA PRO A 158 8.79 24.87 -9.90
C PRO A 158 10.25 24.49 -10.17
N LYS A 159 11.09 25.50 -10.41
CA LYS A 159 12.51 25.30 -10.68
C LYS A 159 13.23 24.90 -9.40
N ARG A 160 14.10 23.89 -9.50
CA ARG A 160 15.02 23.53 -8.42
C ARG A 160 15.90 24.74 -8.04
N PRO A 161 16.14 25.00 -6.74
CA PRO A 161 17.05 26.05 -6.31
C PRO A 161 18.45 25.87 -6.92
N ALA A 162 19.05 26.96 -7.40
CA ALA A 162 20.34 26.94 -8.09
C ALA A 162 21.50 26.45 -7.21
N ARG A 163 21.40 26.61 -5.89
CA ARG A 163 22.43 26.24 -4.91
C ARG A 163 22.03 25.02 -4.07
N GLY A 164 21.45 24.02 -4.71
CA GLY A 164 21.12 22.74 -4.06
C GLY A 164 19.95 22.90 -3.08
N LEU A 165 20.17 22.64 -1.80
CA LEU A 165 19.16 22.71 -0.73
C LEU A 165 19.13 24.09 -0.04
N SER A 166 19.40 25.15 -0.81
CA SER A 166 19.57 26.51 -0.27
C SER A 166 18.26 27.16 0.20
N ASP A 167 17.13 26.64 -0.24
CA ASP A 167 15.78 27.00 0.16
C ASP A 167 15.38 26.43 1.53
N LEU A 168 16.08 25.40 2.01
CA LEU A 168 15.81 24.78 3.30
C LEU A 168 16.45 25.55 4.46
N PRO A 169 15.88 25.54 5.67
CA PRO A 169 16.54 26.07 6.86
C PRO A 169 17.80 25.24 7.20
N PRO A 170 18.87 25.82 7.75
CA PRO A 170 20.14 25.11 8.00
C PRO A 170 20.08 24.22 9.26
N ILE A 171 19.08 23.35 9.36
CA ILE A 171 18.87 22.42 10.48
C ILE A 171 19.84 21.24 10.38
N LEU A 172 20.02 20.71 9.17
CA LEU A 172 21.00 19.67 8.89
C LEU A 172 22.20 20.24 8.13
N PRO A 173 23.38 19.62 8.27
CA PRO A 173 24.51 19.95 7.40
C PRO A 173 24.08 19.93 5.93
N TRP A 174 24.55 20.92 5.17
CA TRP A 174 24.27 21.11 3.73
C TRP A 174 22.88 21.66 3.36
N TRP A 175 22.00 21.90 4.32
CA TRP A 175 20.78 22.70 4.13
C TRP A 175 21.09 24.20 4.29
N GLY A 176 20.34 25.05 3.59
CA GLY A 176 20.51 26.50 3.61
C GLY A 176 21.69 27.00 2.77
N GLU A 177 21.98 28.29 2.87
CA GLU A 177 23.09 28.87 2.12
C GLU A 177 24.43 28.31 2.59
N ARG A 178 25.16 27.67 1.67
CA ARG A 178 26.54 27.24 1.92
C ARG A 178 27.42 28.48 2.01
N ARG A 179 27.88 28.82 3.21
CA ARG A 179 28.99 29.76 3.40
C ARG A 179 30.24 29.14 2.79
N ARG A 180 30.90 29.84 1.86
CA ARG A 180 32.25 29.47 1.43
C ARG A 180 33.15 29.61 2.65
N VAL A 181 33.77 28.52 3.07
CA VAL A 181 34.91 28.54 4.01
C VAL A 181 36.18 28.74 3.21
#